data_AF-W1XNA7-F1
#
_entry.id   AF-W1XNA7-F1
#
_cell.length_a   1.000
_cell.length_b   1.000
_cell.length_c   1.000
_cell.angle_alpha   90.00
_cell.angle_beta   90.00
_cell.angle_gamma   90.00
#
_symmetry.space_group_name_H-M   'P 1'
#
loop_
_entity.id
_entity.type
_entity.pdbx_description
1 polymer ?
#
loop_
_entity_poly.entity_id
_entity_poly.type
_entity_poly.pdbx_seq_one_letter_code
_entity_poly.pdbx_strand_id
1 'polypeptide(L)' 'MEHSRIKKRNVALIEKCVMSSIGIESLFRKFAGNPYKLHTYTSQESFQDAMSRISFAA' A
#
# COMPACT_ATOMS: atom_id res chain seq x y z
N MET A 1 9.66 26.05 11.37
CA MET A 1 9.09 24.78 11.86
C MET A 1 9.18 23.80 10.70
N GLU A 2 10.11 22.85 10.80
CA GLU A 2 10.37 21.88 9.74
C GLU A 2 9.16 20.94 9.64
N HIS A 3 8.39 21.07 8.56
CA HIS A 3 7.36 20.08 8.23
C HIS A 3 8.08 18.79 7.88
N SER A 4 8.40 17.98 8.89
CA SER A 4 8.92 16.64 8.72
C SER A 4 7.86 15.87 7.93
N ARG A 5 8.04 15.79 6.60
CA ARG A 5 7.15 15.04 5.71
C ARG A 5 7.30 13.58 6.14
N ILE A 6 6.34 13.07 6.91
CA ILE A 6 6.31 11.68 7.33
C ILE A 6 6.39 10.84 6.04
N LYS A 7 7.55 10.23 5.80
CA LYS A 7 7.79 9.41 4.63
C LYS A 7 6.95 8.16 4.79
N LYS A 8 5.84 8.08 4.05
CA LYS A 8 4.95 6.92 4.11
C LYS A 8 5.68 5.65 3.69
N ARG A 9 5.52 4.57 4.46
CA ARG A 9 6.05 3.25 4.15
C ARG A 9 5.12 2.53 3.19
N ASN A 10 5.65 1.91 2.14
CA ASN A 10 4.80 1.20 1.19
C ASN A 10 4.41 -0.16 1.75
N VAL A 11 3.14 -0.53 1.64
CA VAL A 11 2.61 -1.87 1.97
C VAL A 11 1.97 -2.42 0.72
N ALA A 12 2.21 -3.70 0.44
CA ALA A 12 1.58 -4.39 -0.68
C ALA A 12 0.46 -5.32 -0.18
N LEU A 13 -0.64 -5.35 -0.91
CA LEU A 13 -1.71 -6.34 -0.78
C LEU A 13 -1.83 -7.08 -2.12
N ILE A 14 -1.74 -8.41 -2.09
CA ILE A 14 -1.97 -9.25 -3.26
C ILE A 14 -3.32 -9.91 -3.07
N GLU A 15 -4.33 -9.44 -3.78
CA GLU A 15 -5.73 -9.83 -3.59
C GLU A 15 -6.44 -9.89 -4.95
N LYS A 16 -7.16 -10.99 -5.19
CA LYS A 16 -7.93 -11.21 -6.43
C LYS A 16 -9.37 -10.71 -6.32
N CYS A 17 -9.92 -10.70 -5.10
CA CYS A 17 -11.29 -10.29 -4.85
C CYS A 17 -11.39 -8.76 -4.82
N VAL A 18 -11.95 -8.17 -5.88
CA VAL A 18 -12.16 -6.72 -5.99
C VAL A 18 -12.90 -6.14 -4.79
N MET A 19 -13.91 -6.84 -4.26
CA MET A 19 -14.65 -6.41 -3.07
C MET A 19 -13.78 -6.35 -1.80
N SER A 20 -12.93 -7.37 -1.60
CA SER A 20 -11.98 -7.41 -0.47
C SER A 20 -10.99 -6.24 -0.57
N SER A 21 -10.43 -5.99 -1.76
CA SER A 21 -9.51 -4.89 -2.03
C SER A 21 -10.13 -3.53 -1.69
N ILE A 22 -11.38 -3.29 -2.11
CA ILE A 22 -12.10 -2.04 -1.80
C ILE A 22 -12.27 -1.85 -0.29
N GLY A 23 -12.65 -2.92 0.42
CA GLY A 23 -12.80 -2.89 1.87
C GLY A 23 -11.50 -2.54 2.59
N ILE A 24 -10.40 -3.19 2.21
CA ILE A 24 -9.09 -2.97 2.82
C ILE A 24 -8.54 -1.58 2.46
N GLU A 25 -8.68 -1.13 1.21
CA GLU A 25 -8.31 0.24 0.82
C GLU A 25 -9.04 1.30 1.65
N SER A 26 -10.33 1.09 1.92
CA SER A 26 -11.13 1.98 2.76
C SER A 26 -10.56 2.10 4.17
N LEU A 27 -10.07 0.99 4.76
CA LEU A 27 -9.41 1.02 6.07
C LEU A 27 -8.16 1.90 6.05
N PHE A 28 -7.29 1.77 5.04
CA PHE A 28 -6.07 2.57 4.93
C PHE A 28 -6.34 4.07 4.72
N ARG A 29 -7.47 4.43 4.10
CA ARG A 29 -7.86 5.83 3.87
C ARG A 29 -8.54 6.47 5.08
N LYS A 30 -9.29 5.69 5.88
CA LYS A 30 -10.02 6.20 7.05
C LYS A 30 -9.11 6.72 8.17
N PHE A 31 -7.90 6.16 8.31
CA PHE A 31 -6.97 6.61 9.34
C PHE A 31 -6.21 7.87 8.87
N ALA A 32 -6.67 9.04 9.30
CA ALA A 32 -5.94 10.29 9.12
C ALA A 32 -4.53 10.15 9.72
N GLY A 33 -3.51 10.52 8.95
CA GLY A 33 -2.12 10.34 9.37
C GLY A 33 -1.58 8.91 9.22
N ASN A 34 -2.28 8.01 8.51
CA ASN A 34 -1.77 6.68 8.20
C ASN A 34 -0.33 6.76 7.63
N PRO A 35 0.67 6.18 8.31
CA PRO A 35 2.06 6.21 7.87
C PRO A 35 2.31 5.25 6.71
N TYR A 36 1.30 4.51 6.25
CA TYR A 36 1.41 3.55 5.17
C TYR A 36 0.75 4.04 3.87
N LYS A 37 1.37 3.67 2.75
CA LYS A 37 0.80 3.75 1.41
C LYS A 37 0.51 2.33 0.94
N LEU A 38 -0.77 2.00 0.78
CA LEU A 38 -1.18 0.69 0.26
C LEU A 38 -1.04 0.65 -1.26
N HIS A 39 -0.49 -0.45 -1.78
CA HIS A 39 -0.45 -0.81 -3.19
C HIS A 39 -1.13 -2.16 -3.35
N THR A 40 -2.11 -2.25 -4.25
CA THR A 40 -2.88 -3.46 -4.47
C THR A 40 -2.47 -4.12 -5.79
N TYR A 41 -2.26 -5.43 -5.77
CA TYR A 41 -1.88 -6.25 -6.90
C TYR A 41 -2.86 -7.42 -7.03
N THR A 42 -3.17 -7.83 -8.25
CA THR A 42 -4.08 -8.96 -8.51
C THR A 42 -3.35 -10.28 -8.68
N SER A 43 -2.02 -10.26 -8.82
CA SER A 43 -1.18 -11.44 -8.98
C SER A 43 0.19 -11.26 -8.33
N GLN A 44 0.82 -12.38 -7.96
CA GLN A 44 2.19 -12.41 -7.45
C GLN A 44 3.19 -11.83 -8.47
N GLU A 45 2.99 -12.12 -9.76
CA GLU A 45 3.85 -11.64 -10.85
C GLU A 45 3.85 -10.11 -10.93
N SER A 46 2.67 -9.48 -10.88
CA SER A 46 2.57 -8.02 -10.89
C SER A 46 3.22 -7.37 -9.66
N PHE A 47 3.16 -8.05 -8.50
CA PHE A 47 3.86 -7.61 -7.31
C PHE A 47 5.38 -7.75 -7.46
N GLN A 48 5.87 -8.84 -8.05
CA GLN A 48 7.29 -9.07 -8.29
C GLN A 48 7.91 -8.00 -9.21
N ASP A 49 7.23 -7.62 -10.31
CA ASP A 49 7.68 -6.49 -11.14
C ASP A 49 7.77 -5.19 -10.32
N ALA A 50 6.78 -4.94 -9.45
CA ALA A 50 6.77 -3.75 -8.61
C ALA A 50 7.89 -3.72 -7.56
N MET A 51 8.30 -4.87 -7.01
CA MET A 51 9.40 -4.95 -6.05
C MET A 51 10.73 -4.46 -6.63
N SER A 52 10.92 -4.52 -7.95
CA SER A 52 12.13 -3.97 -8.61
C SER A 52 12.18 -2.44 -8.60
N ARG A 53 11.03 -1.77 -8.39
CA ARG A 53 10.88 -0.31 -8.52
C ARG A 53 10.49 0.37 -7.21
N ILE A 54 9.90 -0.38 -6.27
CA ILE A 54 9.31 0.13 -5.04
C ILE A 54 9.84 -0.67 -3.84
N SER A 55 10.35 0.04 -2.84
CA SER A 55 10.69 -0.55 -1.54
C SER A 55 9.43 -0.67 -0.68
N PHE A 56 9.10 -1.89 -0.28
CA PHE A 56 7.99 -2.21 0.62
C PHE A 56 8.48 -2.42 2.05
N ALA A 57 7.63 -2.12 3.03
CA ALA A 57 7.83 -2.52 4.41
C ALA A 57 7.65 -4.04 4.53
N ALA A 58 8.56 -4.67 5.26
CA ALA A 58 8.46 -6.06 5.70
C ALA A 58 7.46 -6.20 6.85
#